data_AF-A0A317VM53-F1
#
_entry.id   AF-A0A317VM53-F1
#
_cell.length_a   1.000
_cell.length_b   1.000
_cell.length_c   1.000
_cell.angle_alpha   90.00
_cell.angle_beta   90.00
_cell.angle_gamma   90.00
#
_symmetry.space_group_name_H-M   'P 1'
#
loop_
_entity.id
_entity.type
_entity.pdbx_description
1 polymer ?
#
loop_
_entity_poly.entity_id
_entity_poly.type
_entity_poly.pdbx_seq_one_letter_code
_entity_poly.pdbx_strand_id
1 'polypeptide(L)'
;MPAPTPNPQTLSLFLRAQTTLYGPSITTTPSPSTWTPPPSSGGHLGRYLWTDAIGVLNFLTLHRIHPNPPSKNHYLTLASRLITSVHNTLGRTRDPPHAPLPGASPSHPLAGGLRIGKPSATGHDCDGQYHHYLTLWMFALNRMSVASGEGKWNKLAVELGRAIHPHFFIRGVDGRRLDRMVWKLDTELRRVLVGSEGNLDPVDGFVVFRVVRAYELTYGGGDGGMGEGVLEEEIEDYRRVMRRKGRQRVSDDLLDLGMGLWTAHLVEGEEEEWAGELLGRGVERVYDLFEIKRYLQRDPRYRLAFREFGAAMGIRCVAEQLAEKDTAVDLKVYADQIVDFWAPYMAGEEDDDIEDLRPITQVMYAAALIPGGEFIPVLLKGSDWANW
;
A
#
# COMPACT_ATOMS: atom_id res chain seq x y z
N MET A 1 24.06 4.25 8.58
CA MET A 1 24.69 3.09 7.92
C MET A 1 24.37 3.12 6.43
N PRO A 2 25.30 2.73 5.53
CA PRO A 2 24.92 2.51 4.13
C PRO A 2 23.78 1.49 4.08
N ALA A 3 22.83 1.67 3.15
CA ALA A 3 21.82 0.63 2.95
C ALA A 3 22.54 -0.65 2.49
N PRO A 4 22.18 -1.83 3.02
CA PRO A 4 22.60 -3.11 2.47
C PRO A 4 22.43 -3.10 0.95
N THR A 5 23.49 -3.44 0.23
CA THR A 5 23.41 -3.67 -1.20
C THR A 5 22.56 -4.91 -1.43
N PRO A 6 21.45 -4.82 -2.18
CA PRO A 6 20.60 -5.98 -2.43
C PRO A 6 21.38 -7.03 -3.22
N ASN A 7 21.04 -8.31 -3.04
CA ASN A 7 21.54 -9.38 -3.89
C ASN A 7 21.32 -8.99 -5.38
N PRO A 8 22.36 -9.00 -6.24
CA PRO A 8 22.25 -8.61 -7.64
C PRO A 8 21.16 -9.35 -8.41
N GLN A 9 20.94 -10.63 -8.11
CA GLN A 9 19.90 -11.44 -8.74
C GLN A 9 18.50 -10.95 -8.34
N THR A 10 18.27 -10.72 -7.05
CA THR A 10 17.01 -10.17 -6.52
C THR A 10 16.71 -8.80 -7.11
N LEU A 11 17.71 -7.92 -7.20
CA LEU A 11 17.54 -6.59 -7.82
C LEU A 11 17.21 -6.71 -9.32
N SER A 12 17.83 -7.64 -10.04
CA SER A 12 17.52 -7.90 -11.45
C SER A 12 16.07 -8.33 -11.65
N LEU A 13 15.58 -9.27 -10.81
CA LEU A 13 14.19 -9.73 -10.84
C LEU A 13 13.22 -8.60 -10.50
N PHE A 14 13.53 -7.79 -9.49
CA PHE A 14 12.75 -6.61 -9.10
C PHE A 14 12.63 -5.60 -10.26
N LEU A 15 13.75 -5.27 -10.90
CA LEU A 15 13.78 -4.36 -12.04
C LEU A 15 12.99 -4.94 -13.21
N ARG A 16 13.17 -6.22 -13.52
CA ARG A 16 12.43 -6.91 -14.60
C ARG A 16 10.92 -6.77 -14.39
N ALA A 17 10.43 -7.08 -13.19
CA ALA A 17 9.01 -6.98 -12.85
C ALA A 17 8.46 -5.56 -13.02
N GLN A 18 9.20 -4.54 -12.55
CA GLN A 18 8.84 -3.14 -12.74
C GLN A 18 8.88 -2.73 -14.22
N THR A 19 9.85 -3.21 -15.01
CA THR A 19 9.96 -2.86 -16.45
C THR A 19 8.84 -3.46 -17.29
N THR A 20 8.32 -4.63 -16.92
CA THR A 20 7.12 -5.22 -17.56
C THR A 20 5.93 -4.28 -17.45
N LEU A 21 5.81 -3.59 -16.32
CA LEU A 21 4.68 -2.70 -16.02
C LEU A 21 4.89 -1.27 -16.53
N TYR A 22 6.07 -0.70 -16.27
CA TYR A 22 6.36 0.72 -16.47
C TYR A 22 7.25 1.00 -17.67
N GLY A 23 7.60 -0.05 -18.42
CA GLY A 23 8.42 -0.02 -19.62
C GLY A 23 9.92 -0.07 -19.33
N PRO A 24 10.75 -0.50 -20.31
CA PRO A 24 12.20 -0.62 -20.14
C PRO A 24 12.91 0.72 -19.96
N SER A 25 12.25 1.83 -20.31
CA SER A 25 12.82 3.17 -20.17
C SER A 25 13.04 3.58 -18.72
N ILE A 26 12.39 2.94 -17.74
CA ILE A 26 12.58 3.26 -16.32
C ILE A 26 14.00 2.97 -15.82
N THR A 27 14.78 2.13 -16.51
CA THR A 27 16.17 1.82 -16.14
C THR A 27 17.20 2.59 -16.96
N THR A 28 16.79 3.19 -18.08
CA THR A 28 17.71 3.70 -19.11
C THR A 28 17.50 5.17 -19.46
N THR A 29 16.33 5.76 -19.18
CA THR A 29 16.06 7.14 -19.60
C THR A 29 17.00 8.14 -18.92
N PRO A 30 17.70 9.00 -19.69
CA PRO A 30 18.53 10.05 -19.10
C PRO A 30 17.68 11.22 -18.54
N SER A 31 16.41 11.30 -18.93
CA SER A 31 15.50 12.39 -18.59
C SER A 31 14.22 11.84 -17.93
N PRO A 32 14.28 11.37 -16.67
CA PRO A 32 13.12 10.80 -15.99
C PRO A 32 11.97 11.81 -15.79
N SER A 33 12.23 13.12 -15.87
CA SER A 33 11.21 14.16 -15.78
C SER A 33 10.23 14.20 -16.97
N THR A 34 10.64 13.70 -18.14
CA THR A 34 9.79 13.62 -19.33
C THR A 34 9.10 12.27 -19.47
N TRP A 35 9.46 11.29 -18.64
CA TRP A 35 8.84 9.98 -18.63
C TRP A 35 7.35 10.08 -18.30
N THR A 36 6.54 9.34 -19.05
CA THR A 36 5.10 9.21 -18.81
C THR A 36 4.84 7.72 -18.60
N PRO A 37 4.22 7.32 -17.48
CA PRO A 37 3.91 5.91 -17.25
C PRO A 37 3.06 5.36 -18.41
N PRO A 38 3.42 4.20 -18.99
CA PRO A 38 2.59 3.56 -20.00
C PRO A 38 1.24 3.14 -19.39
N PRO A 39 0.16 2.98 -20.17
CA PRO A 39 -1.16 2.61 -19.65
C PRO A 39 -1.27 1.11 -19.30
N SER A 40 -0.26 0.54 -18.65
CA SER A 40 -0.15 -0.90 -18.40
C SER A 40 -0.43 -1.32 -16.95
N SER A 41 -0.77 -0.39 -16.04
CA SER A 41 -1.08 -0.74 -14.64
C SER A 41 -2.41 -1.47 -14.45
N GLY A 42 -3.07 -1.82 -15.56
CA GLY A 42 -4.44 -2.31 -15.59
C GLY A 42 -5.45 -1.18 -15.40
N GLY A 43 -6.73 -1.54 -15.46
CA GLY A 43 -7.81 -0.60 -15.16
C GLY A 43 -8.13 0.42 -16.26
N HIS A 44 -9.08 1.30 -15.96
CA HIS A 44 -9.60 2.32 -16.86
C HIS A 44 -8.52 3.37 -17.18
N LEU A 45 -8.26 3.58 -18.47
CA LEU A 45 -7.15 4.41 -18.98
C LEU A 45 -5.77 3.95 -18.47
N GLY A 46 -5.65 2.67 -18.14
CA GLY A 46 -4.40 2.01 -17.81
C GLY A 46 -3.83 2.35 -16.44
N ARG A 47 -4.64 2.89 -15.52
CA ARG A 47 -4.28 3.14 -14.11
C ARG A 47 -5.17 2.32 -13.17
N TYR A 48 -4.55 1.73 -12.15
CA TYR A 48 -5.23 0.98 -11.10
C TYR A 48 -4.58 1.31 -9.75
N LEU A 49 -5.38 1.81 -8.79
CA LEU A 49 -4.85 2.55 -7.65
C LEU A 49 -3.92 1.72 -6.76
N TRP A 50 -4.23 0.44 -6.50
CA TRP A 50 -3.36 -0.44 -5.72
C TRP A 50 -2.05 -0.71 -6.44
N THR A 51 -2.14 -1.06 -7.73
CA THR A 51 -0.96 -1.36 -8.54
C THR A 51 0.00 -0.18 -8.52
N ASP A 52 -0.52 1.04 -8.69
CA ASP A 52 0.31 2.24 -8.70
C ASP A 52 0.78 2.69 -7.32
N ALA A 53 0.02 2.43 -6.26
CA ALA A 53 0.51 2.67 -4.90
C ALA A 53 1.76 1.84 -4.61
N ILE A 54 1.71 0.53 -4.89
CA ILE A 54 2.88 -0.35 -4.73
C ILE A 54 3.98 0.03 -5.74
N GLY A 55 3.63 0.44 -6.96
CA GLY A 55 4.59 0.91 -7.95
C GLY A 55 5.38 2.14 -7.51
N VAL A 56 4.71 3.11 -6.86
CA VAL A 56 5.37 4.26 -6.21
C VAL A 56 6.33 3.76 -5.13
N LEU A 57 5.86 2.90 -4.22
CA LEU A 57 6.70 2.34 -3.16
C LEU A 57 7.93 1.62 -3.72
N ASN A 58 7.75 0.83 -4.78
CA ASN A 58 8.83 0.13 -5.46
C ASN A 58 9.87 1.09 -6.08
N PHE A 59 9.43 2.21 -6.66
CA PHE A 59 10.35 3.25 -7.13
C PHE A 59 11.12 3.91 -5.99
N LEU A 60 10.49 4.15 -4.84
CA LEU A 60 11.17 4.69 -3.66
C LEU A 60 12.18 3.68 -3.10
N THR A 61 11.85 2.39 -3.09
CA THR A 61 12.79 1.31 -2.78
C THR A 61 13.99 1.35 -3.72
N LEU A 62 13.79 1.44 -5.04
CA LEU A 62 14.89 1.55 -6.02
C LEU A 62 15.74 2.81 -5.82
N HIS A 63 15.11 3.96 -5.50
CA HIS A 63 15.86 5.18 -5.20
C HIS A 63 16.87 4.98 -4.06
N ARG A 64 16.52 4.14 -3.09
CA ARG A 64 17.36 3.87 -1.93
C ARG A 64 18.45 2.83 -2.18
N ILE A 65 18.12 1.74 -2.87
CA ILE A 65 18.96 0.52 -2.90
C ILE A 65 19.73 0.35 -4.21
N HIS A 66 19.35 1.06 -5.28
CA HIS A 66 19.99 0.85 -6.57
C HIS A 66 21.43 1.36 -6.53
N PRO A 67 22.44 0.52 -6.82
CA PRO A 67 23.85 0.89 -6.62
C PRO A 67 24.32 1.96 -7.60
N ASN A 68 23.84 1.92 -8.84
CA ASN A 68 24.29 2.81 -9.92
C ASN A 68 23.11 3.33 -10.77
N PRO A 69 22.20 4.15 -10.20
CA PRO A 69 21.07 4.67 -10.97
C PRO A 69 21.54 5.63 -12.07
N PRO A 70 20.79 5.81 -13.17
CA PRO A 70 21.16 6.74 -14.25
C PRO A 70 21.43 8.18 -13.79
N SER A 71 20.76 8.60 -12.72
CA SER A 71 21.02 9.85 -12.00
C SER A 71 20.63 9.71 -10.53
N LYS A 72 21.12 10.62 -9.67
CA LYS A 72 20.90 10.58 -8.21
C LYS A 72 19.41 10.47 -7.82
N ASN A 73 18.55 11.25 -8.47
CA ASN A 73 17.11 11.33 -8.16
C ASN A 73 16.24 10.59 -9.19
N HIS A 74 16.83 9.63 -9.93
CA HIS A 74 16.18 8.98 -11.07
C HIS A 74 14.84 8.36 -10.70
N TYR A 75 14.83 7.38 -9.79
CA TYR A 75 13.62 6.68 -9.39
C TYR A 75 12.67 7.55 -8.55
N LEU A 76 13.20 8.53 -7.80
CA LEU A 76 12.37 9.52 -7.10
C LEU A 76 11.55 10.36 -8.08
N THR A 77 12.18 10.76 -9.20
CA THR A 77 11.49 11.50 -10.27
C THR A 77 10.43 10.62 -10.94
N LEU A 78 10.73 9.36 -11.23
CA LEU A 78 9.73 8.41 -11.77
C LEU A 78 8.55 8.23 -10.82
N ALA A 79 8.78 8.08 -9.51
CA ALA A 79 7.72 8.01 -8.51
C ALA A 79 6.81 9.25 -8.55
N SER A 80 7.39 10.45 -8.60
CA SER A 80 6.63 11.70 -8.72
C SER A 80 5.80 11.79 -10.01
N ARG A 81 6.34 11.32 -11.14
CA ARG A 81 5.63 11.24 -12.43
C ARG A 81 4.47 10.25 -12.39
N LEU A 82 4.65 9.12 -11.70
CA LEU A 82 3.59 8.14 -11.49
C LEU A 82 2.46 8.72 -10.63
N ILE A 83 2.78 9.37 -9.50
CA ILE A 83 1.81 10.08 -8.66
C ILE A 83 1.00 11.09 -9.47
N THR A 84 1.69 11.92 -10.27
CA THR A 84 1.04 12.89 -11.15
C THR A 84 0.09 12.23 -12.15
N SER A 85 0.50 11.12 -12.76
CA SER A 85 -0.34 10.37 -13.71
C SER A 85 -1.59 9.80 -13.04
N VAL A 86 -1.44 9.25 -11.82
CA VAL A 86 -2.56 8.76 -11.01
C VAL A 86 -3.54 9.87 -10.69
N HIS A 87 -3.08 11.03 -10.20
CA HIS A 87 -3.98 12.16 -9.89
C HIS A 87 -4.70 12.67 -11.13
N ASN A 88 -4.00 12.76 -12.27
CA ASN A 88 -4.59 13.19 -13.55
C ASN A 88 -5.56 12.18 -14.16
N THR A 89 -5.55 10.92 -13.72
CA THR A 89 -6.44 9.89 -14.26
C THR A 89 -7.54 9.54 -13.25
N LEU A 90 -7.15 9.09 -12.07
CA LEU A 90 -8.04 8.56 -11.04
C LEU A 90 -8.65 9.66 -10.15
N GLY A 91 -8.08 10.86 -10.12
CA GLY A 91 -8.66 12.06 -9.49
C GLY A 91 -9.66 12.81 -10.38
N ARG A 92 -10.04 12.23 -11.52
CA ARG A 92 -10.94 12.83 -12.52
C ARG A 92 -12.11 11.90 -12.84
N THR A 93 -13.20 12.46 -13.34
CA THR A 93 -14.37 11.70 -13.82
C THR A 93 -13.94 10.72 -14.90
N ARG A 94 -14.62 9.58 -14.91
CA ARG A 94 -14.34 8.49 -15.84
C ARG A 94 -14.49 8.94 -17.29
N ASP A 95 -15.63 9.56 -17.61
CA ASP A 95 -15.98 9.91 -18.98
C ASP A 95 -15.52 11.34 -19.34
N PRO A 96 -15.31 11.64 -20.64
CA PRO A 96 -15.03 12.99 -21.11
C PRO A 96 -16.06 14.00 -20.59
N PRO A 97 -15.64 15.22 -20.19
CA PRO A 97 -14.33 15.83 -20.45
C PRO A 97 -13.24 15.49 -19.41
N HIS A 98 -13.42 14.44 -18.59
CA HIS A 98 -12.55 14.11 -17.47
C HIS A 98 -12.42 15.34 -16.55
N ALA A 99 -13.50 15.76 -15.91
CA ALA A 99 -13.46 16.86 -14.94
C ALA A 99 -12.81 16.38 -13.62
N PRO A 100 -12.30 17.26 -12.75
CA PRO A 100 -11.96 16.88 -11.37
C PRO A 100 -13.16 16.19 -10.69
N LEU A 101 -12.90 15.22 -9.80
CA LEU A 101 -13.96 14.60 -9.01
C LEU A 101 -14.68 15.66 -8.14
N PRO A 102 -15.96 15.46 -7.79
CA PRO A 102 -16.68 16.40 -6.94
C PRO A 102 -15.92 16.71 -5.64
N GLY A 103 -15.74 17.99 -5.34
CA GLY A 103 -14.96 18.46 -4.19
C GLY A 103 -13.50 18.82 -4.53
N ALA A 104 -12.93 18.27 -5.60
CA ALA A 104 -11.56 18.55 -6.01
C ALA A 104 -11.42 19.88 -6.77
N SER A 105 -10.27 20.53 -6.61
CA SER A 105 -9.87 21.74 -7.33
C SER A 105 -8.38 21.68 -7.69
N PRO A 106 -7.86 22.60 -8.53
CA PRO A 106 -6.41 22.63 -8.80
C PRO A 106 -5.53 22.81 -7.55
N SER A 107 -6.03 23.51 -6.51
CA SER A 107 -5.32 23.69 -5.24
C SER A 107 -5.58 22.56 -4.23
N HIS A 108 -6.67 21.82 -4.42
CA HIS A 108 -7.09 20.69 -3.58
C HIS A 108 -7.41 19.47 -4.45
N PRO A 109 -6.41 18.87 -5.12
CA PRO A 109 -6.63 17.87 -6.15
C PRO A 109 -7.18 16.53 -5.62
N LEU A 110 -7.03 16.25 -4.33
CA LEU A 110 -7.48 15.01 -3.69
C LEU A 110 -8.72 15.20 -2.80
N ALA A 111 -9.29 16.40 -2.76
CA ALA A 111 -10.51 16.68 -1.99
C ALA A 111 -11.77 15.96 -2.49
N GLY A 112 -11.72 15.34 -3.69
CA GLY A 112 -12.77 14.43 -4.19
C GLY A 112 -12.42 12.96 -4.05
N GLY A 113 -11.30 12.61 -3.41
CA GLY A 113 -10.76 11.26 -3.35
C GLY A 113 -10.12 10.79 -4.66
N LEU A 114 -10.02 9.46 -4.84
CA LEU A 114 -9.48 8.83 -6.04
C LEU A 114 -10.32 7.60 -6.41
N ARG A 115 -10.64 7.46 -7.69
CA ARG A 115 -11.23 6.22 -8.21
C ARG A 115 -10.23 5.06 -8.09
N ILE A 116 -10.73 3.84 -7.94
CA ILE A 116 -9.91 2.62 -7.99
C ILE A 116 -9.39 2.33 -9.40
N GLY A 117 -10.14 2.72 -10.43
CA GLY A 117 -9.78 2.53 -11.84
C GLY A 117 -10.32 1.24 -12.44
N LYS A 118 -11.45 0.69 -11.98
CA LYS A 118 -12.02 -0.54 -12.59
C LYS A 118 -12.51 -0.28 -14.03
N PRO A 119 -12.37 -1.26 -14.95
CA PRO A 119 -12.84 -1.11 -16.33
C PRO A 119 -14.36 -0.96 -16.48
N SER A 120 -15.18 -1.44 -15.56
CA SER A 120 -16.64 -1.26 -15.65
C SER A 120 -17.11 -0.02 -14.90
N ALA A 121 -18.00 0.78 -15.50
CA ALA A 121 -18.65 1.91 -14.83
C ALA A 121 -19.83 1.48 -13.93
N THR A 122 -20.39 0.28 -14.15
CA THR A 122 -21.64 -0.18 -13.51
C THR A 122 -21.54 -1.64 -13.05
N GLY A 123 -22.42 -2.05 -12.13
CA GLY A 123 -22.46 -3.40 -11.56
C GLY A 123 -21.75 -3.50 -10.21
N HIS A 124 -21.72 -4.70 -9.62
CA HIS A 124 -21.18 -4.89 -8.26
C HIS A 124 -19.66 -4.66 -8.17
N ASP A 125 -18.90 -5.04 -9.21
CA ASP A 125 -17.45 -4.82 -9.31
C ASP A 125 -17.09 -3.58 -10.17
N CYS A 126 -17.96 -2.57 -10.19
CA CYS A 126 -17.71 -1.34 -10.93
C CYS A 126 -16.59 -0.49 -10.31
N ASP A 127 -16.20 0.55 -11.02
CA ASP A 127 -15.37 1.61 -10.49
C ASP A 127 -16.03 2.31 -9.29
N GLY A 128 -15.21 2.93 -8.46
CA GLY A 128 -15.65 3.49 -7.19
C GLY A 128 -14.46 3.91 -6.36
N GLN A 129 -14.71 4.19 -5.09
CA GLN A 129 -13.67 4.51 -4.13
C GLN A 129 -13.68 3.45 -3.03
N TYR A 130 -12.51 2.86 -2.76
CA TYR A 130 -12.31 1.80 -1.78
C TYR A 130 -11.42 2.33 -0.67
N HIS A 131 -11.86 2.18 0.57
CA HIS A 131 -11.17 2.74 1.73
C HIS A 131 -9.69 2.31 1.81
N HIS A 132 -9.42 1.00 1.77
CA HIS A 132 -8.05 0.49 1.91
C HIS A 132 -7.13 0.82 0.71
N TYR A 133 -7.68 1.02 -0.50
CA TYR A 133 -6.88 1.50 -1.63
C TYR A 133 -6.44 2.95 -1.42
N LEU A 134 -7.34 3.77 -0.86
CA LEU A 134 -7.07 5.17 -0.58
C LEU A 134 -6.09 5.33 0.58
N THR A 135 -6.19 4.51 1.63
CA THR A 135 -5.18 4.50 2.71
C THR A 135 -3.83 4.00 2.22
N LEU A 136 -3.77 2.96 1.39
CA LEU A 136 -2.50 2.53 0.78
C LEU A 136 -1.86 3.67 -0.07
N TRP A 137 -2.68 4.45 -0.77
CA TRP A 137 -2.21 5.63 -1.50
C TRP A 137 -1.72 6.75 -0.56
N MET A 138 -2.42 7.02 0.54
CA MET A 138 -1.96 7.96 1.59
C MET A 138 -0.59 7.54 2.13
N PHE A 139 -0.39 6.23 2.36
CA PHE A 139 0.89 5.70 2.77
C PHE A 139 1.97 5.96 1.71
N ALA A 140 1.72 5.66 0.44
CA ALA A 140 2.67 5.92 -0.65
C ALA A 140 3.06 7.42 -0.76
N LEU A 141 2.09 8.32 -0.61
CA LEU A 141 2.34 9.77 -0.58
C LEU A 141 3.19 10.20 0.62
N ASN A 142 2.92 9.67 1.80
CA ASN A 142 3.75 9.92 2.97
C ASN A 142 5.19 9.41 2.77
N ARG A 143 5.36 8.19 2.24
CA ARG A 143 6.68 7.63 1.91
C ARG A 143 7.42 8.49 0.89
N MET A 144 6.72 9.05 -0.10
CA MET A 144 7.28 10.00 -1.05
C MET A 144 7.78 11.27 -0.33
N SER A 145 7.04 11.81 0.64
CA SER A 145 7.50 12.94 1.46
C SER A 145 8.75 12.64 2.27
N VAL A 146 8.85 11.45 2.87
CA VAL A 146 10.04 11.05 3.61
C VAL A 146 11.25 10.91 2.68
N ALA A 147 11.09 10.22 1.55
CA ALA A 147 12.19 9.96 0.62
C ALA A 147 12.67 11.21 -0.13
N SER A 148 11.77 12.14 -0.47
CA SER A 148 12.13 13.38 -1.18
C SER A 148 12.53 14.53 -0.27
N GLY A 149 12.14 14.49 1.02
CA GLY A 149 12.18 15.66 1.90
C GLY A 149 11.13 16.73 1.57
N GLU A 150 10.23 16.49 0.60
CA GLU A 150 9.20 17.44 0.20
C GLU A 150 7.88 17.14 0.93
N GLY A 151 7.54 17.94 1.96
CA GLY A 151 6.31 17.75 2.75
C GLY A 151 4.99 17.91 1.99
N LYS A 152 5.02 18.41 0.74
CA LYS A 152 3.82 18.58 -0.10
C LYS A 152 3.06 17.27 -0.32
N TRP A 153 3.76 16.13 -0.40
CA TRP A 153 3.11 14.83 -0.63
C TRP A 153 2.33 14.36 0.60
N ASN A 154 2.86 14.56 1.81
CA ASN A 154 2.15 14.28 3.04
C ASN A 154 0.93 15.19 3.23
N LYS A 155 1.02 16.46 2.82
CA LYS A 155 -0.15 17.36 2.79
C LYS A 155 -1.27 16.84 1.90
N LEU A 156 -0.93 16.27 0.75
CA LEU A 156 -1.90 15.59 -0.12
C LEU A 156 -2.48 14.32 0.54
N ALA A 157 -1.68 13.57 1.30
CA ALA A 157 -2.18 12.42 2.07
C ALA A 157 -3.19 12.87 3.15
N VAL A 158 -2.92 13.97 3.86
CA VAL A 158 -3.86 14.54 4.84
C VAL A 158 -5.14 15.04 4.16
N GLU A 159 -5.01 15.76 3.04
CA GLU A 159 -6.17 16.22 2.25
C GLU A 159 -7.05 15.05 1.84
N LEU A 160 -6.45 13.99 1.30
CA LEU A 160 -7.15 12.78 0.90
C LEU A 160 -7.88 12.14 2.09
N GLY A 161 -7.19 11.97 3.22
CA GLY A 161 -7.75 11.38 4.43
C GLY A 161 -8.97 12.15 4.95
N ARG A 162 -8.86 13.48 5.05
CA ARG A 162 -9.97 14.37 5.47
C ARG A 162 -11.15 14.32 4.52
N ALA A 163 -10.88 14.28 3.22
CA ALA A 163 -11.92 14.27 2.20
C ALA A 163 -12.74 12.99 2.21
N ILE A 164 -12.10 11.83 2.35
CA ILE A 164 -12.79 10.54 2.25
C ILE A 164 -13.44 10.11 3.56
N HIS A 165 -12.85 10.46 4.71
CA HIS A 165 -13.21 9.90 6.00
C HIS A 165 -14.71 10.05 6.34
N PRO A 166 -15.34 11.24 6.22
CA PRO A 166 -16.76 11.43 6.54
C PRO A 166 -17.71 10.53 5.73
N HIS A 167 -17.30 10.08 4.54
CA HIS A 167 -18.14 9.27 3.66
C HIS A 167 -18.03 7.77 3.96
N PHE A 168 -16.85 7.33 4.41
CA PHE A 168 -16.62 5.93 4.77
C PHE A 168 -17.10 5.58 6.18
N PHE A 169 -17.34 6.57 7.03
CA PHE A 169 -17.83 6.40 8.40
C PHE A 169 -19.33 6.69 8.52
N ILE A 170 -20.11 5.66 8.80
CA ILE A 170 -21.54 5.78 9.08
C ILE A 170 -21.72 5.87 10.59
N ARG A 171 -21.93 7.09 11.08
CA ARG A 171 -22.22 7.35 12.49
C ARG A 171 -23.55 6.70 12.90
N GLY A 172 -23.55 6.13 14.09
CA GLY A 172 -24.75 5.69 14.77
C GLY A 172 -25.72 6.85 15.02
N VAL A 173 -27.03 6.59 14.98
CA VAL A 173 -28.04 7.55 15.44
C VAL A 173 -28.53 7.09 16.82
N ASP A 174 -28.39 7.97 17.82
CA ASP A 174 -29.01 7.89 19.15
C ASP A 174 -28.95 6.50 19.81
N GLY A 175 -27.78 5.86 19.81
CA GLY A 175 -27.56 4.56 20.45
C GLY A 175 -28.29 3.37 19.81
N ARG A 176 -29.02 3.56 18.70
CA ARG A 176 -29.75 2.50 18.00
C ARG A 176 -28.89 1.74 16.98
N ARG A 177 -27.82 2.37 16.50
CA ARG A 177 -26.83 1.78 15.60
C ARG A 177 -25.44 2.15 16.08
N LEU A 178 -24.51 1.21 16.01
CA LEU A 178 -23.11 1.46 16.33
C LEU A 178 -22.40 2.09 15.13
N ASP A 179 -21.39 2.91 15.40
CA ASP A 179 -20.48 3.44 14.40
C ASP A 179 -19.86 2.29 13.59
N ARG A 180 -19.93 2.42 12.27
CA ARG A 180 -19.35 1.44 11.35
C ARG A 180 -18.73 2.09 10.14
N MET A 181 -17.86 1.33 9.49
CA MET A 181 -17.32 1.70 8.18
C MET A 181 -18.11 1.03 7.06
N VAL A 182 -17.94 1.53 5.84
CA VAL A 182 -18.36 0.86 4.60
C VAL A 182 -17.13 0.56 3.75
N TRP A 183 -17.19 -0.51 2.97
CA TRP A 183 -16.03 -0.97 2.19
C TRP A 183 -15.83 -0.18 0.90
N LYS A 184 -16.93 0.16 0.23
CA LYS A 184 -16.90 0.79 -1.11
C LYS A 184 -18.01 1.82 -1.30
N LEU A 185 -17.62 2.98 -1.82
CA LEU A 185 -18.49 4.03 -2.32
C LEU A 185 -18.41 4.14 -3.85
N ASP A 186 -19.38 4.81 -4.46
CA ASP A 186 -19.29 5.21 -5.86
C ASP A 186 -18.17 6.24 -6.10
N THR A 187 -17.89 6.54 -7.36
CA THR A 187 -16.76 7.39 -7.74
C THR A 187 -16.87 8.82 -7.21
N GLU A 188 -18.07 9.26 -6.84
CA GLU A 188 -18.37 10.61 -6.35
C GLU A 188 -18.55 10.68 -4.81
N LEU A 189 -18.33 9.58 -4.08
CA LEU A 189 -18.53 9.48 -2.62
C LEU A 189 -19.97 9.78 -2.16
N ARG A 190 -20.97 9.57 -3.02
CA ARG A 190 -22.39 9.87 -2.74
C ARG A 190 -23.20 8.64 -2.34
N ARG A 191 -22.85 7.46 -2.84
CA ARG A 191 -23.61 6.24 -2.62
C ARG A 191 -22.73 5.10 -2.15
N VAL A 192 -23.15 4.44 -1.07
CA VAL A 192 -22.57 3.16 -0.63
C VAL A 192 -22.89 2.09 -1.65
N LEU A 193 -21.86 1.51 -2.25
CA LEU A 193 -21.98 0.39 -3.19
C LEU A 193 -21.80 -0.95 -2.49
N VAL A 194 -20.91 -1.02 -1.49
CA VAL A 194 -20.76 -2.20 -0.64
C VAL A 194 -20.68 -1.76 0.81
N GLY A 195 -21.73 -2.11 1.57
CA GLY A 195 -21.91 -1.69 2.95
C GLY A 195 -21.31 -2.62 4.00
N SER A 196 -20.66 -3.72 3.61
CA SER A 196 -19.85 -4.52 4.52
C SER A 196 -18.64 -3.72 4.99
N GLU A 197 -18.03 -4.14 6.10
CA GLU A 197 -16.75 -3.61 6.56
C GLU A 197 -15.64 -4.55 6.10
N GLY A 198 -14.55 -4.03 5.52
CA GLY A 198 -13.35 -4.83 5.32
C GLY A 198 -12.79 -5.33 6.65
N ASN A 199 -12.09 -6.47 6.61
CA ASN A 199 -11.43 -7.02 7.79
C ASN A 199 -10.40 -6.01 8.33
N LEU A 200 -9.48 -5.62 7.46
CA LEU A 200 -8.37 -4.72 7.77
C LEU A 200 -8.68 -3.23 7.63
N ASP A 201 -9.74 -2.81 6.93
CA ASP A 201 -10.02 -1.38 6.69
C ASP A 201 -9.89 -0.50 7.97
N PRO A 202 -10.41 -0.90 9.15
CA PRO A 202 -10.24 -0.10 10.36
C PRO A 202 -8.79 -0.08 10.88
N VAL A 203 -8.08 -1.20 10.75
CA VAL A 203 -6.69 -1.37 11.20
C VAL A 203 -5.76 -0.56 10.30
N ASP A 204 -5.89 -0.71 8.99
CA ASP A 204 -5.12 0.03 7.98
C ASP A 204 -5.38 1.54 8.10
N GLY A 205 -6.63 1.94 8.26
CA GLY A 205 -7.00 3.33 8.49
C GLY A 205 -6.38 3.90 9.76
N PHE A 206 -6.48 3.19 10.89
CA PHE A 206 -5.87 3.60 12.14
C PHE A 206 -4.36 3.81 12.02
N VAL A 207 -3.65 2.83 11.46
CA VAL A 207 -2.19 2.88 11.33
C VAL A 207 -1.77 3.95 10.33
N VAL A 208 -2.32 3.96 9.12
CA VAL A 208 -1.90 4.90 8.07
C VAL A 208 -2.19 6.35 8.45
N PHE A 209 -3.35 6.66 9.05
CA PHE A 209 -3.64 8.03 9.48
C PHE A 209 -2.65 8.48 10.56
N ARG A 210 -2.24 7.59 11.48
CA ARG A 210 -1.16 7.89 12.43
C ARG A 210 0.17 8.11 11.73
N VAL A 211 0.52 7.29 10.73
CA VAL A 211 1.76 7.47 9.94
C VAL A 211 1.81 8.85 9.30
N VAL A 212 0.69 9.28 8.69
CA VAL A 212 0.56 10.59 8.05
C VAL A 212 0.62 11.72 9.08
N ARG A 213 -0.09 11.58 10.22
CA ARG A 213 -0.06 12.55 11.33
C ARG A 213 1.34 12.70 11.91
N ALA A 214 2.06 11.61 12.11
CA ALA A 214 3.40 11.65 12.69
C ALA A 214 4.40 12.45 11.86
N TYR A 215 4.30 12.40 10.53
CA TYR A 215 5.13 13.24 9.67
C TYR A 215 4.84 14.74 9.91
N GLU A 216 3.56 15.13 10.02
CA GLU A 216 3.18 16.51 10.33
C GLU A 216 3.67 16.95 11.72
N LEU A 217 3.59 16.09 12.73
CA LEU A 217 4.09 16.42 14.06
C LEU A 217 5.62 16.59 14.07
N THR A 218 6.34 15.80 13.26
CA THR A 218 7.81 15.82 13.23
C THR A 218 8.36 16.97 12.39
N TYR A 219 7.76 17.24 11.23
CA TYR A 219 8.30 18.18 10.23
C TYR A 219 7.39 19.38 9.95
N GLY A 220 6.16 19.39 10.47
CA GLY A 220 5.15 20.41 10.17
C GLY A 220 5.27 21.70 10.98
N GLY A 221 6.19 21.83 11.94
CA GLY A 221 6.31 23.01 12.82
C GLY A 221 6.67 24.37 12.17
N GLY A 222 6.72 24.47 10.84
CA GLY A 222 6.95 25.71 10.09
C GLY A 222 5.66 26.45 9.68
N ASP A 223 5.80 27.55 8.93
CA ASP A 223 4.75 28.52 8.52
C ASP A 223 3.67 27.96 7.55
N GLY A 224 3.44 26.65 7.58
CA GLY A 224 2.45 25.95 6.76
C GLY A 224 2.15 24.53 7.23
N GLY A 225 2.40 24.21 8.51
CA GLY A 225 1.96 22.95 9.13
C GLY A 225 0.47 22.91 9.39
N MET A 226 -0.09 21.70 9.47
CA MET A 226 -1.52 21.51 9.77
C MET A 226 -1.88 21.58 11.27
N GLY A 227 -0.88 21.77 12.15
CA GLY A 227 -1.04 21.90 13.61
C GLY A 227 -1.15 20.55 14.36
N GLU A 228 -1.18 20.63 15.71
CA GLU A 228 -1.13 19.46 16.62
C GLU A 228 -2.35 18.51 16.50
N GLY A 229 -3.50 19.02 16.05
CA GLY A 229 -4.77 18.26 15.90
C GLY A 229 -4.98 17.60 14.53
N VAL A 230 -3.97 17.56 13.66
CA VAL A 230 -4.12 16.98 12.31
C VAL A 230 -4.52 15.49 12.37
N LEU A 231 -5.65 15.16 11.72
CA LEU A 231 -6.23 13.81 11.64
C LEU A 231 -6.68 13.18 12.99
N GLU A 232 -6.79 13.98 14.05
CA GLU A 232 -7.07 13.46 15.39
C GLU A 232 -8.45 12.81 15.53
N GLU A 233 -9.49 13.46 15.02
CA GLU A 233 -10.86 12.93 15.05
C GLU A 233 -10.97 11.64 14.24
N GLU A 234 -10.37 11.62 13.05
CA GLU A 234 -10.38 10.46 12.16
C GLU A 234 -9.69 9.26 12.79
N ILE A 235 -8.54 9.47 13.44
CA ILE A 235 -7.83 8.41 14.17
C ILE A 235 -8.69 7.84 15.30
N GLU A 236 -9.41 8.69 16.05
CA GLU A 236 -10.28 8.21 17.13
C GLU A 236 -11.51 7.47 16.59
N ASP A 237 -12.06 7.86 15.44
CA ASP A 237 -13.15 7.14 14.78
C ASP A 237 -12.72 5.70 14.42
N TYR A 238 -11.52 5.48 13.86
CA TYR A 238 -10.99 4.13 13.65
C TYR A 238 -10.83 3.36 14.96
N ARG A 239 -10.29 4.02 16.00
CA ARG A 239 -10.07 3.39 17.30
C ARG A 239 -11.39 2.92 17.93
N ARG A 240 -12.48 3.69 17.79
CA ARG A 240 -13.83 3.27 18.22
C ARG A 240 -14.34 2.07 17.44
N VAL A 241 -14.16 2.04 16.12
CA VAL A 241 -14.57 0.90 15.28
C VAL A 241 -13.77 -0.36 15.63
N MET A 242 -12.45 -0.25 15.82
CA MET A 242 -11.60 -1.37 16.24
C MET A 242 -12.04 -1.91 17.60
N ARG A 243 -12.28 -1.04 18.60
CA ARG A 243 -12.80 -1.44 19.92
C ARG A 243 -14.14 -2.17 19.82
N ARG A 244 -15.06 -1.68 18.98
CA ARG A 244 -16.36 -2.32 18.75
C ARG A 244 -16.23 -3.72 18.12
N LYS A 245 -15.35 -3.87 17.12
CA LYS A 245 -15.09 -5.19 16.47
C LYS A 245 -14.39 -6.16 17.43
N GLY A 246 -13.71 -5.63 18.44
CA GLY A 246 -12.98 -6.41 19.43
C GLY A 246 -11.68 -6.96 18.85
N ARG A 247 -11.41 -8.23 19.13
CA ARG A 247 -10.17 -8.89 18.71
C ARG A 247 -10.03 -8.91 17.19
N GLN A 248 -8.94 -8.37 16.66
CA GLN A 248 -8.70 -8.33 15.21
C GLN A 248 -8.64 -9.75 14.63
N ARG A 249 -9.25 -9.96 13.46
CA ARG A 249 -9.34 -11.29 12.83
C ARG A 249 -8.15 -11.53 11.91
N VAL A 250 -7.57 -12.72 12.01
CA VAL A 250 -6.59 -13.25 11.07
C VAL A 250 -7.31 -14.04 9.97
N SER A 251 -6.97 -13.77 8.71
CA SER A 251 -7.59 -14.39 7.53
C SER A 251 -6.83 -15.63 7.06
N ASP A 252 -7.51 -16.50 6.31
CA ASP A 252 -6.88 -17.58 5.52
C ASP A 252 -6.52 -17.10 4.10
N ASP A 253 -7.03 -15.92 3.70
CA ASP A 253 -6.65 -15.28 2.44
C ASP A 253 -5.24 -14.71 2.55
N LEU A 254 -4.32 -15.14 1.67
CA LEU A 254 -2.91 -14.79 1.78
C LEU A 254 -2.62 -13.30 1.57
N LEU A 255 -3.44 -12.58 0.78
CA LEU A 255 -3.28 -11.14 0.66
C LEU A 255 -3.66 -10.46 1.97
N ASP A 256 -4.85 -10.76 2.51
CA ASP A 256 -5.32 -10.18 3.77
C ASP A 256 -4.41 -10.57 4.94
N LEU A 257 -3.90 -11.80 4.99
CA LEU A 257 -2.91 -12.23 5.99
C LEU A 257 -1.61 -11.41 5.89
N GLY A 258 -1.04 -11.30 4.70
CA GLY A 258 0.19 -10.55 4.47
C GLY A 258 0.05 -9.06 4.75
N MET A 259 -1.04 -8.45 4.30
CA MET A 259 -1.32 -7.04 4.57
C MET A 259 -1.59 -6.79 6.05
N GLY A 260 -2.23 -7.72 6.77
CA GLY A 260 -2.39 -7.62 8.22
C GLY A 260 -1.07 -7.67 8.98
N LEU A 261 -0.17 -8.58 8.60
CA LEU A 261 1.20 -8.63 9.12
C LEU A 261 1.95 -7.32 8.82
N TRP A 262 1.86 -6.87 7.57
CA TRP A 262 2.47 -5.61 7.13
C TRP A 262 1.88 -4.38 7.85
N THR A 263 0.60 -4.33 8.18
CA THR A 263 0.08 -3.15 8.89
C THR A 263 0.49 -3.18 10.36
N ALA A 264 0.43 -4.35 11.00
CA ALA A 264 0.73 -4.49 12.43
C ALA A 264 2.22 -4.26 12.76
N HIS A 265 3.14 -4.71 11.90
CA HIS A 265 4.59 -4.53 12.11
C HIS A 265 5.02 -3.05 12.17
N LEU A 266 4.21 -2.13 11.65
CA LEU A 266 4.48 -0.69 11.67
C LEU A 266 4.25 -0.03 13.02
N VAL A 267 3.49 -0.68 13.91
CA VAL A 267 3.01 -0.11 15.18
C VAL A 267 3.27 -1.02 16.37
N GLU A 268 3.92 -2.16 16.17
CA GLU A 268 4.28 -3.08 17.25
C GLU A 268 5.05 -2.34 18.36
N GLY A 269 4.73 -2.68 19.61
CA GLY A 269 5.38 -2.17 20.81
C GLY A 269 4.36 -1.84 21.91
N GLU A 270 4.86 -1.34 23.05
CA GLU A 270 4.09 -1.28 24.31
C GLU A 270 2.74 -0.55 24.22
N GLU A 271 2.63 0.51 23.42
CA GLU A 271 1.38 1.27 23.27
C GLU A 271 0.25 0.54 22.51
N GLU A 272 0.57 -0.48 21.70
CA GLU A 272 -0.38 -1.11 20.78
C GLU A 272 -0.34 -2.64 20.91
N GLU A 273 -0.68 -3.15 22.09
CA GLU A 273 -0.67 -4.60 22.39
C GLU A 273 -1.44 -5.45 21.36
N TRP A 274 -2.51 -4.91 20.77
CA TRP A 274 -3.29 -5.60 19.73
C TRP A 274 -2.46 -5.92 18.48
N ALA A 275 -1.42 -5.13 18.19
CA ALA A 275 -0.56 -5.32 17.03
C ALA A 275 0.33 -6.55 17.25
N GLY A 276 0.98 -6.67 18.42
CA GLY A 276 1.74 -7.86 18.79
C GLY A 276 0.88 -9.13 18.83
N GLU A 277 -0.34 -9.02 19.35
CA GLU A 277 -1.30 -10.13 19.34
C GLU A 277 -1.75 -10.54 17.92
N LEU A 278 -1.91 -9.56 17.01
CA LEU A 278 -2.23 -9.83 15.61
C LEU A 278 -1.05 -10.48 14.88
N LEU A 279 0.18 -10.01 15.14
CA LEU A 279 1.41 -10.57 14.58
C LEU A 279 1.61 -12.02 15.02
N GLY A 280 1.55 -12.31 16.32
CA GLY A 280 1.74 -13.67 16.84
C GLY A 280 0.76 -14.67 16.22
N ARG A 281 -0.53 -14.34 16.19
CA ARG A 281 -1.56 -15.18 15.54
C ARG A 281 -1.42 -15.25 14.03
N GLY A 282 -0.95 -14.18 13.40
CA GLY A 282 -0.65 -14.15 11.98
C GLY A 282 0.46 -15.13 11.62
N VAL A 283 1.54 -15.16 12.41
CA VAL A 283 2.64 -16.11 12.28
C VAL A 283 2.16 -17.55 12.51
N GLU A 284 1.38 -17.81 13.56
CA GLU A 284 0.76 -19.13 13.78
C GLU A 284 -0.09 -19.57 12.57
N ARG A 285 -0.83 -18.63 11.96
CA ARG A 285 -1.63 -18.92 10.76
C ARG A 285 -0.76 -19.22 9.54
N VAL A 286 0.38 -18.56 9.38
CA VAL A 286 1.36 -18.88 8.32
C VAL A 286 1.80 -20.33 8.44
N TYR A 287 2.20 -20.77 9.65
CA TYR A 287 2.58 -22.17 9.89
C TYR A 287 1.41 -23.15 9.64
N ASP A 288 0.19 -22.85 10.10
CA ASP A 288 -0.99 -23.68 9.81
C ASP A 288 -1.23 -23.83 8.30
N LEU A 289 -1.15 -22.73 7.55
CA LEU A 289 -1.37 -22.76 6.11
C LEU A 289 -0.27 -23.54 5.36
N PHE A 290 0.99 -23.34 5.72
CA PHE A 290 2.13 -23.85 4.94
C PHE A 290 2.57 -25.25 5.38
N GLU A 291 2.59 -25.53 6.68
CA GLU A 291 3.03 -26.84 7.19
C GLU A 291 1.90 -27.84 7.35
N ILE A 292 0.76 -27.41 7.91
CA ILE A 292 -0.35 -28.33 8.19
C ILE A 292 -1.23 -28.50 6.95
N LYS A 293 -1.72 -27.40 6.38
CA LYS A 293 -2.62 -27.40 5.21
C LYS A 293 -1.89 -27.55 3.88
N ARG A 294 -0.54 -27.56 3.88
CA ARG A 294 0.33 -27.70 2.71
C ARG A 294 -0.09 -26.78 1.55
N TYR A 295 -0.48 -25.55 1.85
CA TYR A 295 -1.07 -24.63 0.88
C TYR A 295 -0.15 -24.42 -0.35
N LEU A 296 1.16 -24.26 -0.14
CA LEU A 296 2.14 -24.05 -1.21
C LEU A 296 2.37 -25.27 -2.10
N GLN A 297 1.86 -26.45 -1.71
CA GLN A 297 1.91 -27.68 -2.52
C GLN A 297 0.65 -27.87 -3.38
N ARG A 298 -0.34 -26.98 -3.26
CA ARG A 298 -1.55 -27.03 -4.09
C ARG A 298 -1.23 -26.71 -5.54
N ASP A 299 -2.05 -27.27 -6.42
CA ASP A 299 -1.99 -26.99 -7.85
C ASP A 299 -2.09 -25.46 -8.11
N PRO A 300 -1.17 -24.89 -8.91
CA PRO A 300 -1.15 -23.45 -9.17
C PRO A 300 -2.46 -22.88 -9.71
N ARG A 301 -3.32 -23.68 -10.36
CA ARG A 301 -4.65 -23.24 -10.84
C ARG A 301 -5.62 -22.83 -9.74
N TYR A 302 -5.37 -23.26 -8.49
CA TYR A 302 -6.16 -22.86 -7.31
C TYR A 302 -5.45 -21.81 -6.45
N ARG A 303 -4.34 -21.27 -6.94
CA ARG A 303 -3.50 -20.28 -6.25
C ARG A 303 -3.53 -18.97 -7.03
N LEU A 304 -3.31 -17.86 -6.32
CA LEU A 304 -3.32 -16.53 -6.93
C LEU A 304 -2.02 -15.82 -6.55
N ALA A 305 -1.09 -15.73 -7.49
CA ALA A 305 0.28 -15.25 -7.26
C ALA A 305 0.33 -13.91 -6.50
N PHE A 306 -0.43 -12.88 -6.92
CA PHE A 306 -0.43 -11.59 -6.22
C PHE A 306 -0.86 -11.67 -4.75
N ARG A 307 -1.74 -12.62 -4.39
CA ARG A 307 -2.14 -12.83 -2.99
C ARG A 307 -1.01 -13.45 -2.18
N GLU A 308 -0.30 -14.41 -2.75
CA GLU A 308 0.86 -15.03 -2.10
C GLU A 308 2.02 -14.05 -1.96
N PHE A 309 2.23 -13.20 -2.95
CA PHE A 309 3.20 -12.11 -2.85
C PHE A 309 2.86 -11.11 -1.74
N GLY A 310 1.56 -10.86 -1.50
CA GLY A 310 1.11 -10.13 -0.31
C GLY A 310 1.57 -10.79 0.98
N ALA A 311 1.36 -12.10 1.13
CA ALA A 311 1.86 -12.88 2.27
C ALA A 311 3.38 -12.81 2.39
N ALA A 312 4.12 -13.09 1.31
CA ALA A 312 5.57 -13.07 1.30
C ALA A 312 6.13 -11.70 1.73
N MET A 313 5.55 -10.61 1.22
CA MET A 313 5.91 -9.25 1.61
C MET A 313 5.71 -9.01 3.11
N GLY A 314 4.52 -9.31 3.64
CA GLY A 314 4.21 -9.12 5.06
C GLY A 314 5.05 -10.00 5.99
N ILE A 315 5.27 -11.26 5.60
CA ILE A 315 6.11 -12.21 6.34
C ILE A 315 7.54 -11.71 6.44
N ARG A 316 8.12 -11.20 5.35
CA ARG A 316 9.48 -10.63 5.37
C ARG A 316 9.57 -9.42 6.29
N CYS A 317 8.60 -8.51 6.25
CA CYS A 317 8.56 -7.36 7.16
C CYS A 317 8.61 -7.78 8.63
N VAL A 318 7.85 -8.80 9.00
CA VAL A 318 7.83 -9.34 10.37
C VAL A 318 9.14 -10.07 10.70
N ALA A 319 9.66 -10.88 9.78
CA ALA A 319 10.90 -11.63 9.99
C ALA A 319 12.12 -10.74 10.28
N GLU A 320 12.15 -9.51 9.78
CA GLU A 320 13.24 -8.56 10.10
C GLU A 320 13.11 -7.93 11.51
N GLN A 321 11.92 -7.95 12.11
CA GLN A 321 11.68 -7.41 13.46
C GLN A 321 11.75 -8.48 14.56
N LEU A 322 11.63 -9.77 14.19
CA LEU A 322 11.63 -10.88 15.15
C LEU A 322 13.00 -11.04 15.83
N ALA A 323 12.99 -11.06 17.16
CA ALA A 323 14.17 -11.42 17.97
C ALA A 323 14.46 -12.94 17.94
N GLU A 324 13.43 -13.76 17.75
CA GLU A 324 13.55 -15.21 17.66
C GLU A 324 14.08 -15.63 16.28
N LYS A 325 15.36 -16.03 16.25
CA LYS A 325 16.08 -16.28 15.00
C LYS A 325 15.53 -17.45 14.20
N ASP A 326 15.07 -18.51 14.86
CA ASP A 326 14.60 -19.71 14.16
C ASP A 326 13.28 -19.43 13.44
N THR A 327 12.32 -18.79 14.10
CA THR A 327 11.07 -18.32 13.47
C THR A 327 11.34 -17.35 12.32
N ALA A 328 12.26 -16.39 12.50
CA ALA A 328 12.64 -15.45 11.45
C ALA A 328 13.22 -16.17 10.22
N VAL A 329 14.01 -17.23 10.41
CA VAL A 329 14.55 -18.05 9.31
C VAL A 329 13.45 -18.79 8.58
N ASP A 330 12.55 -19.47 9.30
CA ASP A 330 11.42 -20.20 8.69
C ASP A 330 10.54 -19.27 7.84
N LEU A 331 10.19 -18.10 8.40
CA LEU A 331 9.40 -17.09 7.70
C LEU A 331 10.07 -16.62 6.41
N LYS A 332 11.39 -16.38 6.43
CA LYS A 332 12.16 -16.02 5.24
C LYS A 332 12.14 -17.15 4.20
N VAL A 333 12.28 -18.40 4.65
CA VAL A 333 12.18 -19.59 3.77
C VAL A 333 10.82 -19.68 3.10
N TYR A 334 9.71 -19.45 3.81
CA TYR A 334 8.38 -19.46 3.19
C TYR A 334 8.19 -18.35 2.17
N ALA A 335 8.70 -17.14 2.46
CA ALA A 335 8.66 -16.04 1.51
C ALA A 335 9.51 -16.32 0.26
N ASP A 336 10.69 -16.95 0.41
CA ASP A 336 11.54 -17.39 -0.69
C ASP A 336 10.84 -18.46 -1.54
N GLN A 337 10.23 -19.48 -0.90
CA GLN A 337 9.47 -20.52 -1.60
C GLN A 337 8.35 -19.95 -2.49
N ILE A 338 7.62 -18.95 -2.02
CA ILE A 338 6.58 -18.27 -2.80
C ILE A 338 7.19 -17.57 -4.01
N VAL A 339 8.22 -16.75 -3.78
CA VAL A 339 8.87 -15.95 -4.83
C VAL A 339 9.50 -16.86 -5.89
N ASP A 340 10.23 -17.89 -5.48
CA ASP A 340 10.92 -18.81 -6.36
C ASP A 340 9.95 -19.66 -7.18
N PHE A 341 8.85 -20.12 -6.58
CA PHE A 341 7.82 -20.89 -7.28
C PHE A 341 7.21 -20.11 -8.44
N TRP A 342 6.90 -18.82 -8.25
CA TRP A 342 6.26 -18.00 -9.28
C TRP A 342 7.25 -17.34 -10.26
N ALA A 343 8.56 -17.44 -10.01
CA ALA A 343 9.58 -16.77 -10.83
C ALA A 343 9.52 -17.11 -12.34
N PRO A 344 9.27 -18.37 -12.78
CA PRO A 344 9.11 -18.71 -14.20
C PRO A 344 7.89 -18.04 -14.85
N TYR A 345 6.75 -18.01 -14.15
CA TYR A 345 5.54 -17.29 -14.60
C TYR A 345 5.81 -15.79 -14.75
N MET A 346 6.54 -15.20 -13.80
CA MET A 346 6.89 -13.78 -13.85
C MET A 346 7.90 -13.45 -14.98
N ALA A 347 8.65 -14.46 -15.44
CA ALA A 347 9.53 -14.38 -16.59
C ALA A 347 8.80 -14.53 -17.94
N GLY A 348 7.53 -14.96 -17.93
CA GLY A 348 6.81 -15.36 -19.14
C GLY A 348 7.28 -16.70 -19.71
N GLU A 349 7.93 -17.54 -18.90
CA GLU A 349 8.39 -18.88 -19.27
C GLU A 349 7.27 -19.92 -19.13
N GLU A 350 6.26 -19.63 -18.32
CA GLU A 350 5.04 -20.43 -18.14
C GLU A 350 3.80 -19.55 -18.37
N ASP A 351 2.78 -20.11 -19.03
CA ASP A 351 1.52 -19.42 -19.27
C ASP A 351 0.65 -19.40 -18.02
N ASP A 352 0.06 -18.24 -17.73
CA ASP A 352 -1.03 -18.09 -16.78
C ASP A 352 -2.30 -17.60 -17.51
N ASP A 353 -3.42 -18.30 -17.34
CA ASP A 353 -4.72 -17.97 -17.97
C ASP A 353 -5.36 -16.68 -17.41
N ILE A 354 -4.57 -15.78 -16.80
CA ILE A 354 -5.07 -14.62 -16.05
C ILE A 354 -4.35 -13.32 -16.45
N GLU A 355 -4.35 -13.00 -17.75
CA GLU A 355 -3.77 -11.77 -18.31
C GLU A 355 -4.23 -10.51 -17.56
N ASP A 356 -5.50 -10.46 -17.14
CA ASP A 356 -6.10 -9.32 -16.42
C ASP A 356 -5.45 -9.03 -15.05
N LEU A 357 -4.79 -10.01 -14.42
CA LEU A 357 -4.12 -9.84 -13.13
C LEU A 357 -2.61 -9.63 -13.25
N ARG A 358 -2.03 -9.74 -14.45
CA ARG A 358 -0.59 -9.60 -14.66
C ARG A 358 -0.01 -8.29 -14.08
N PRO A 359 -0.67 -7.12 -14.21
CA PRO A 359 -0.16 -5.87 -13.65
C PRO A 359 0.01 -5.90 -12.12
N ILE A 360 -1.02 -6.34 -11.38
CA ILE A 360 -0.97 -6.42 -9.91
C ILE A 360 0.01 -7.51 -9.47
N THR A 361 0.08 -8.62 -10.19
CA THR A 361 0.99 -9.72 -9.88
C THR A 361 2.46 -9.28 -10.03
N GLN A 362 2.83 -8.60 -11.11
CA GLN A 362 4.21 -8.11 -11.31
C GLN A 362 4.63 -7.08 -10.26
N VAL A 363 3.77 -6.12 -9.93
CA VAL A 363 4.14 -5.09 -8.95
C VAL A 363 4.25 -5.66 -7.52
N MET A 364 3.39 -6.63 -7.18
CA MET A 364 3.46 -7.34 -5.91
C MET A 364 4.66 -8.29 -5.86
N TYR A 365 5.07 -8.90 -6.97
CA TYR A 365 6.28 -9.72 -7.05
C TYR A 365 7.53 -8.89 -6.69
N ALA A 366 7.65 -7.69 -7.24
CA ALA A 366 8.73 -6.77 -6.87
C ALA A 366 8.70 -6.42 -5.38
N ALA A 367 7.52 -6.12 -4.83
CA ALA A 367 7.38 -5.83 -3.40
C ALA A 367 7.67 -7.06 -2.51
N ALA A 368 7.34 -8.28 -2.95
CA ALA A 368 7.66 -9.51 -2.23
C ALA A 368 9.15 -9.86 -2.26
N LEU A 369 9.86 -9.50 -3.33
CA LEU A 369 11.32 -9.62 -3.42
C LEU A 369 12.02 -8.65 -2.46
N ILE A 370 11.57 -7.38 -2.44
CA ILE A 370 12.17 -6.33 -1.62
C ILE A 370 11.06 -5.42 -1.07
N PRO A 371 10.55 -5.68 0.16
CA PRO A 371 9.41 -4.94 0.74
C PRO A 371 9.66 -3.45 1.02
N GLY A 372 10.92 -2.99 0.93
CA GLY A 372 11.31 -1.60 1.19
C GLY A 372 11.34 -1.19 2.67
N GLY A 373 10.95 -2.08 3.60
CA GLY A 373 10.69 -1.80 5.02
C GLY A 373 11.91 -1.39 5.86
N GLU A 374 13.12 -1.85 5.54
CA GLU A 374 14.32 -1.51 6.33
C GLU A 374 14.74 -0.02 6.22
N PHE A 375 14.17 0.75 5.29
CA PHE A 375 14.82 1.99 4.83
C PHE A 375 14.00 3.27 4.87
N ILE A 376 12.73 3.20 5.26
CA ILE A 376 11.92 4.40 5.47
C ILE A 376 11.36 4.36 6.89
N PRO A 377 12.00 5.04 7.85
CA PRO A 377 11.54 5.07 9.23
C PRO A 377 10.06 5.46 9.27
N VAL A 378 9.25 4.59 9.87
CA VAL A 378 7.88 4.94 10.20
C VAL A 378 7.95 5.70 11.51
N LEU A 379 7.60 6.98 11.46
CA LEU A 379 7.75 7.93 12.57
C LEU A 379 6.72 7.70 13.69
N LEU A 380 6.47 6.45 14.07
CA LEU A 380 5.49 6.09 15.08
C LEU A 380 6.19 5.71 16.39
N LYS A 381 6.91 6.67 17.01
CA LYS A 381 7.13 6.84 18.48
C LYS A 381 8.35 7.74 18.81
N GLY A 382 8.14 8.73 19.69
CA GLY A 382 8.53 8.67 21.10
C GLY A 382 9.97 8.41 21.56
N SER A 383 10.98 8.35 20.71
CA SER A 383 12.38 8.22 21.16
C SER A 383 13.31 9.21 20.46
N ASP A 384 14.11 9.90 21.29
CA ASP A 384 15.07 10.95 20.94
C ASP A 384 15.77 10.75 19.60
N TRP A 385 15.59 11.73 18.71
CA TRP A 385 16.33 11.87 17.45
C TRP A 385 17.75 12.43 17.67
N ALA A 386 18.36 12.14 18.80
CA ALA A 386 19.76 12.46 19.07
C ALA A 386 20.62 11.26 18.67
N ASN A 387 21.03 11.24 17.39
CA ASN A 387 22.31 10.75 16.85
C ASN A 387 22.12 10.19 15.43
N TRP A 388 22.22 11.08 14.45
CA TRP A 388 22.69 10.78 13.10
C TRP A 388 23.85 11.70 12.77
#